data_AF-A0A1B6JCS2-F1
#
_entry.id   AF-A0A1B6JCS2-F1
#
_cell.length_a   1.000
_cell.length_b   1.000
_cell.length_c   1.000
_cell.angle_alpha   90.00
_cell.angle_beta   90.00
_cell.angle_gamma   90.00
#
_symmetry.space_group_name_H-M   'P 1'
#
loop_
_entity.id
_entity.type
_entity.pdbx_description
1 polymer ?
#
loop_
_entity_poly.entity_id
_entity_poly.type
_entity_poly.pdbx_seq_one_letter_code
_entity_poly.pdbx_strand_id
1 'polypeptide(L)'
;NLCQLCEFPDKCDYPDQNSGYEGALRCLAVGGGDVAFTKVIFVKKFFGMAYGSQPAAQSNYNPDDYSYLCPDATKKPVKGEPCVWAARPWQGYMTTEHDQEQVTALRDAIAKLNALGES
;
A
#
# COMPACT_ATOMS: atom_id res chain seq x y z
N ASN A 1 -23.36 5.72 8.97
CA ASN A 1 -22.73 4.43 9.35
C ASN A 1 -21.27 4.28 8.89
N LEU A 2 -20.73 5.09 7.97
CA LEU A 2 -19.34 4.92 7.50
C LEU A 2 -18.25 5.25 8.56
N CYS A 3 -18.57 6.12 9.52
CA CYS A 3 -17.63 6.60 10.54
C CYS A 3 -17.68 5.79 11.85
N GLN A 4 -18.57 4.81 11.97
CA GLN A 4 -18.86 4.17 13.26
C GLN A 4 -17.67 3.43 13.89
N LEU A 5 -16.71 3.00 13.06
CA LEU A 5 -15.48 2.31 13.52
C LEU A 5 -14.25 3.22 13.52
N CYS A 6 -14.41 4.51 13.24
CA CYS A 6 -13.35 5.51 13.49
C CYS A 6 -13.06 5.58 14.99
N GLU A 7 -11.86 6.05 15.37
CA GLU A 7 -11.54 6.33 16.78
C GLU A 7 -12.50 7.36 17.37
N PHE A 8 -12.83 8.40 16.59
CA PHE A 8 -13.82 9.42 16.95
C PHE A 8 -14.94 9.50 15.89
N PRO A 9 -16.01 8.67 16.02
CA PRO A 9 -17.06 8.58 15.01
C PRO A 9 -17.75 9.90 14.66
N ASP A 10 -17.93 10.78 15.65
CA ASP A 10 -18.57 12.08 15.46
C ASP A 10 -17.69 13.07 14.70
N LYS A 11 -16.36 12.90 14.75
CA LYS A 11 -15.40 13.77 14.04
C LYS A 11 -15.12 13.23 12.64
N CYS A 12 -14.83 11.93 12.53
CA CYS A 12 -14.56 11.24 11.27
C CYS A 12 -13.54 11.97 10.37
N ASP A 13 -12.47 12.48 10.98
CA ASP A 13 -11.45 13.27 10.31
C ASP A 13 -10.08 13.01 10.94
N TYR A 14 -9.02 13.32 10.19
CA TYR A 14 -7.66 13.10 10.65
C TYR A 14 -7.25 14.05 11.80
N PRO A 15 -6.28 13.66 12.64
CA PRO A 15 -5.76 12.30 12.80
C PRO A 15 -6.77 11.38 13.50
N ASP A 16 -6.79 10.10 13.11
CA ASP A 16 -7.64 9.05 13.69
C ASP A 16 -6.88 7.71 13.62
N GLN A 17 -6.76 7.00 14.74
CA GLN A 17 -5.98 5.76 14.85
C GLN A 17 -6.49 4.61 13.98
N ASN A 18 -7.76 4.64 13.57
CA ASN A 18 -8.39 3.63 12.71
C ASN A 18 -8.44 4.06 11.23
N SER A 19 -7.75 5.15 10.87
CA SER A 19 -7.70 5.69 9.51
C SER A 19 -6.31 5.56 8.86
N GLY A 20 -6.24 5.78 7.54
CA GLY A 20 -5.02 5.61 6.76
C GLY A 20 -4.60 4.13 6.61
N TYR A 21 -3.44 3.90 6.00
CA TYR A 21 -3.01 2.54 5.62
C TYR A 21 -2.80 1.59 6.81
N GLU A 22 -2.21 2.10 7.89
CA GLU A 22 -1.94 1.32 9.11
C GLU A 22 -3.18 1.28 10.02
N GLY A 23 -3.89 2.40 10.17
CA GLY A 23 -5.09 2.45 10.99
C GLY A 23 -6.22 1.59 10.45
N ALA A 24 -6.35 1.41 9.13
CA ALA A 24 -7.30 0.45 8.57
C ALA A 24 -7.01 -1.00 9.05
N LEU A 25 -5.73 -1.39 9.20
CA LEU A 25 -5.35 -2.70 9.73
C LEU A 25 -5.60 -2.80 11.24
N ARG A 26 -5.37 -1.70 11.97
CA ARG A 26 -5.77 -1.59 13.39
C ARG A 26 -7.29 -1.72 13.55
N CYS A 27 -8.07 -1.09 12.69
CA CYS A 27 -9.53 -1.18 12.68
C CYS A 27 -10.01 -2.63 12.48
N LEU A 28 -9.38 -3.37 11.57
CA LEU A 28 -9.60 -4.81 11.39
C LEU A 28 -9.20 -5.64 12.61
N ALA A 29 -8.05 -5.35 13.21
CA ALA A 29 -7.50 -6.16 14.31
C ALA A 29 -8.22 -5.94 15.65
N VAL A 30 -8.60 -4.70 15.96
CA VAL A 30 -9.13 -4.31 17.29
C VAL A 30 -10.29 -3.32 17.24
N GLY A 31 -10.59 -2.72 16.08
CA GLY A 31 -11.67 -1.74 15.91
C GLY A 31 -13.02 -2.34 15.53
N GLY A 32 -13.11 -3.66 15.34
CA GLY A 32 -14.35 -4.37 15.00
C GLY A 32 -14.69 -4.39 13.51
N GLY A 33 -13.74 -4.05 12.64
CA GLY A 33 -13.93 -4.19 11.19
C GLY A 33 -13.75 -5.64 10.73
N ASP A 34 -14.51 -6.07 9.71
CA ASP A 34 -14.37 -7.41 9.12
C ASP A 34 -13.38 -7.44 7.93
N VAL A 35 -13.18 -6.28 7.28
CA VAL A 35 -12.34 -6.13 6.08
C VAL A 35 -11.61 -4.79 6.15
N ALA A 36 -10.33 -4.78 5.76
CA ALA A 36 -9.54 -3.55 5.59
C ALA A 36 -9.04 -3.40 4.16
N PHE A 37 -9.21 -2.20 3.58
CA PHE A 37 -8.59 -1.80 2.33
C PHE A 37 -7.31 -1.01 2.62
N THR A 38 -6.16 -1.57 2.25
CA THR A 38 -4.84 -0.96 2.43
C THR A 38 -3.87 -1.43 1.34
N LYS A 39 -2.57 -1.12 1.47
CA LYS A 39 -1.53 -1.53 0.52
C LYS A 39 -0.53 -2.52 1.14
N VAL A 40 0.01 -3.40 0.30
CA VAL A 40 0.89 -4.52 0.69
C VAL A 40 2.04 -4.10 1.61
N ILE A 41 2.69 -2.96 1.35
CA ILE A 41 3.79 -2.47 2.18
C ILE A 41 3.37 -2.22 3.65
N PHE A 42 2.15 -1.70 3.88
CA PHE A 42 1.63 -1.50 5.24
C PHE A 42 1.14 -2.79 5.89
N VAL A 43 0.69 -3.77 5.10
CA VAL A 43 0.40 -5.12 5.61
C VAL A 43 1.68 -5.76 6.14
N LYS A 44 2.76 -5.74 5.35
CA LYS A 44 4.07 -6.25 5.77
C LYS A 44 4.57 -5.52 7.01
N LYS A 45 4.52 -4.18 7.03
CA LYS A 45 4.90 -3.37 8.19
C LYS A 45 4.10 -3.75 9.45
N PHE A 46 2.77 -3.80 9.36
CA PHE A 46 1.88 -4.05 10.50
C PHE A 46 2.08 -5.44 11.10
N PHE A 47 2.34 -6.45 10.28
CA PHE A 47 2.62 -7.82 10.73
C PHE A 47 4.11 -8.12 10.94
N GLY A 48 4.97 -7.10 10.95
CA GLY A 48 6.39 -7.27 11.29
C GLY A 48 7.23 -7.99 10.23
N MET A 49 6.75 -8.06 8.99
CA MET A 49 7.47 -8.67 7.86
C MET A 49 8.44 -7.69 7.22
N ALA A 50 9.49 -8.18 6.57
CA ALA A 50 10.42 -7.35 5.79
C ALA A 50 9.74 -6.73 4.56
N TYR A 51 10.06 -5.47 4.23
CA TYR A 51 9.51 -4.76 3.08
C TYR A 51 10.48 -3.70 2.53
N GLY A 52 10.62 -3.61 1.21
CA GLY A 52 11.62 -2.72 0.60
C GLY A 52 13.02 -3.04 1.15
N SER A 53 13.70 -2.03 1.70
CA SER A 53 14.98 -2.16 2.40
C SER A 53 14.84 -2.38 3.92
N GLN A 54 13.62 -2.42 4.46
CA GLN A 54 13.36 -2.53 5.90
C GLN A 54 13.33 -4.00 6.33
N PRO A 55 14.09 -4.39 7.37
CA PRO A 55 14.06 -5.75 7.90
C PRO A 55 12.74 -6.06 8.60
N ALA A 56 12.50 -7.33 8.87
CA ALA A 56 11.42 -7.78 9.73
C ALA A 56 11.56 -7.17 11.14
N ALA A 57 10.43 -6.87 11.78
CA ALA A 57 10.37 -6.30 13.11
C ALA A 57 9.30 -7.04 13.94
N GLN A 58 9.34 -6.92 15.26
CA GLN A 58 8.32 -7.55 16.08
C GLN A 58 6.95 -6.89 15.87
N SER A 59 5.91 -7.69 15.75
CA SER A 59 4.51 -7.25 15.76
C SER A 59 3.74 -7.99 16.85
N ASN A 60 2.74 -7.31 17.40
CA ASN A 60 1.78 -7.89 18.35
C ASN A 60 0.64 -8.64 17.63
N TYR A 61 0.60 -8.60 16.29
CA TYR A 61 -0.44 -9.22 15.48
C TYR A 61 0.14 -10.38 14.68
N ASN A 62 -0.50 -11.55 14.75
CA ASN A 62 -0.08 -12.73 14.02
C ASN A 62 -0.64 -12.73 12.59
N PRO A 63 0.18 -12.68 11.53
CA PRO A 63 -0.30 -12.69 10.15
C PRO A 63 -1.05 -13.98 9.74
N ASP A 64 -0.91 -15.09 10.49
CA ASP A 64 -1.64 -16.32 10.20
C ASP A 64 -3.15 -16.22 10.50
N ASP A 65 -3.57 -15.23 11.30
CA ASP A 65 -4.97 -14.97 11.62
C ASP A 65 -5.69 -14.17 10.52
N TYR A 66 -4.97 -13.77 9.47
CA TYR A 66 -5.45 -12.87 8.43
C TYR A 66 -5.23 -13.46 7.03
N SER A 67 -5.96 -12.94 6.05
CA SER A 67 -5.83 -13.35 4.65
C SER A 67 -6.13 -12.18 3.72
N TYR A 68 -5.49 -12.19 2.54
CA TYR A 68 -5.92 -11.37 1.42
C TYR A 68 -7.19 -11.94 0.80
N LEU A 69 -8.11 -11.06 0.42
CA LEU A 69 -9.29 -11.39 -0.39
C LEU A 69 -9.00 -11.10 -1.87
N CYS A 70 -9.01 -12.15 -2.68
CA CYS A 70 -8.62 -12.08 -4.09
C CYS A 70 -9.80 -11.69 -5.00
N PRO A 71 -9.54 -11.20 -6.24
CA PRO A 71 -10.59 -10.86 -7.20
C PRO A 71 -11.51 -12.03 -7.57
N ASP A 72 -10.99 -13.26 -7.50
CA ASP A 72 -11.71 -14.50 -7.75
C ASP A 72 -12.47 -15.03 -6.50
N ALA A 73 -12.62 -14.17 -5.48
CA ALA A 73 -13.23 -14.46 -4.19
C ALA A 73 -12.50 -15.52 -3.34
N THR A 74 -11.29 -15.96 -3.75
CA THR A 74 -10.46 -16.83 -2.92
C THR A 74 -9.75 -16.05 -1.81
N LYS A 75 -9.26 -16.77 -0.79
CA LYS A 75 -8.41 -16.22 0.26
C LYS A 75 -6.98 -16.72 0.08
N LYS A 76 -6.01 -15.82 0.23
CA LYS A 76 -4.57 -16.16 0.26
C LYS A 76 -3.93 -15.75 1.59
N PRO A 77 -3.00 -16.54 2.13
CA PRO A 77 -2.33 -16.21 3.38
C PRO A 77 -1.48 -14.93 3.23
N VAL A 78 -1.41 -14.13 4.31
CA VAL A 78 -0.63 -12.88 4.32
C VAL A 78 0.86 -13.09 4.10
N LYS A 79 1.40 -14.24 4.56
CA LYS A 79 2.82 -14.59 4.39
C LYS A 79 3.20 -14.95 2.93
N GLY A 80 2.23 -15.17 2.06
CA GLY A 80 2.45 -15.55 0.66
C GLY A 80 2.46 -14.37 -0.30
N GLU A 81 2.42 -14.67 -1.60
CA GLU A 81 2.27 -13.66 -2.64
C GLU A 81 0.88 -13.01 -2.58
N PRO A 82 0.78 -11.68 -2.45
CA PRO A 82 -0.50 -11.00 -2.38
C PRO A 82 -1.27 -11.13 -3.69
N CYS A 83 -2.59 -11.22 -3.57
CA CYS A 83 -3.49 -10.95 -4.69
C CYS A 83 -4.02 -9.52 -4.55
N VAL A 84 -3.91 -8.72 -5.61
CA VAL A 84 -4.34 -7.31 -5.63
C VAL A 84 -5.35 -7.10 -6.74
N TRP A 85 -6.37 -6.27 -6.48
CA TRP A 85 -7.38 -5.94 -7.49
C TRP A 85 -6.88 -4.86 -8.44
N ALA A 86 -6.07 -3.94 -7.91
CA ALA A 86 -5.43 -2.88 -8.64
C ALA A 86 -4.14 -2.46 -7.91
N ALA A 87 -3.23 -1.84 -8.64
CA ALA A 87 -2.05 -1.18 -8.09
C ALA A 87 -2.07 0.30 -8.51
N ARG A 88 -1.59 1.18 -7.63
CA ARG A 88 -1.31 2.57 -8.01
C ARG A 88 -0.08 2.57 -8.92
N PRO A 89 -0.18 2.96 -10.20
CA PRO A 89 0.99 3.03 -11.07
C PRO A 89 1.99 4.04 -10.55
N TRP A 90 3.27 3.83 -10.90
CA TRP A 90 4.29 4.83 -10.68
C TRP A 90 3.99 6.09 -11.48
N GLN A 91 4.43 7.23 -10.97
CA GLN A 91 4.45 8.46 -11.75
C GLN A 91 5.36 8.27 -12.98
N GLY A 92 5.08 9.00 -14.04
CA GLY A 92 5.84 8.89 -15.28
C GLY A 92 5.66 10.08 -16.19
N TYR A 93 6.37 10.05 -17.30
CA TYR A 93 6.30 11.03 -18.37
C TYR A 93 5.46 10.48 -19.51
N MET A 94 4.74 11.36 -20.22
CA MET A 94 3.94 11.02 -21.39
C MET A 94 4.34 11.93 -22.54
N THR A 95 4.33 11.41 -23.75
CA THR A 95 4.58 12.16 -24.99
C THR A 95 3.67 11.68 -26.10
N THR A 96 3.62 12.42 -27.20
CA THR A 96 2.81 12.05 -28.38
C THR A 96 3.55 11.02 -29.26
N GLU A 97 2.82 10.37 -30.16
CA GLU A 97 3.43 9.41 -31.12
C GLU A 97 4.44 10.08 -32.07
N HIS A 98 4.32 11.38 -32.31
CA HIS A 98 5.25 12.13 -33.17
C HIS A 98 6.68 12.19 -32.64
N ASP A 99 6.87 12.02 -31.34
CA ASP A 99 8.16 12.16 -30.69
C ASP A 99 8.90 10.81 -30.56
N GLN A 100 8.41 9.75 -31.21
CA GLN A 100 8.90 8.39 -31.03
C GLN A 100 10.41 8.25 -31.27
N GLU A 101 10.96 8.95 -32.27
CA GLU A 101 12.39 8.95 -32.56
C GLU A 101 13.23 9.61 -31.44
N GLN A 102 12.63 10.51 -30.68
CA GLN A 102 13.29 11.27 -29.61
C GLN A 102 13.13 10.62 -28.23
N VAL A 103 12.19 9.69 -28.06
CA VAL A 103 11.88 9.06 -26.75
C VAL A 103 13.12 8.46 -26.09
N THR A 104 14.01 7.82 -26.84
CA THR A 104 15.24 7.23 -26.29
C THR A 104 16.18 8.31 -25.74
N ALA A 105 16.42 9.38 -26.51
CA ALA A 105 17.27 10.48 -26.08
C ALA A 105 16.69 11.20 -24.85
N LEU A 106 15.36 11.40 -24.82
CA LEU A 106 14.67 11.99 -23.67
C LEU A 106 14.77 11.11 -22.42
N ARG A 107 14.59 9.78 -22.54
CA ARG A 107 14.76 8.84 -21.43
C ARG A 107 16.16 8.87 -20.86
N ASP A 108 17.19 8.89 -21.72
CA ASP A 108 18.59 8.95 -21.28
C ASP A 108 18.90 10.27 -20.55
N ALA A 109 18.37 11.40 -21.06
CA ALA A 109 18.51 12.69 -20.41
C ALA A 109 17.84 12.69 -19.03
N ILE A 110 16.60 12.20 -18.93
CA ILE A 110 15.87 12.08 -17.66
C ILE A 110 16.62 11.19 -16.67
N ALA A 111 17.14 10.05 -17.11
CA ALA A 111 17.89 9.12 -16.25
C ALA A 111 19.16 9.78 -15.68
N LYS A 112 19.91 10.51 -16.50
CA LYS A 112 21.09 11.28 -16.04
C LYS A 112 20.70 12.36 -15.04
N LEU A 113 19.62 13.09 -15.30
CA LEU A 113 19.15 14.14 -14.40
C LEU A 113 18.66 13.58 -13.06
N ASN A 114 17.94 12.45 -13.06
CA ASN A 114 17.51 11.78 -11.83
C ASN A 114 18.72 11.38 -10.96
N ALA A 115 19.75 10.79 -11.57
CA ALA A 115 20.97 10.41 -10.86
C ALA A 115 21.72 11.61 -10.25
N LEU A 116 21.60 12.81 -10.84
CA LEU A 116 22.17 14.04 -10.30
C LEU A 116 21.31 14.66 -9.18
N GLY A 117 19.99 14.51 -9.25
CA GLY A 117 19.03 15.11 -8.31
C GLY A 117 18.76 14.30 -7.04
N GLU A 118 19.10 13.00 -7.03
CA GLU A 118 18.97 12.11 -5.87
C GLU A 118 20.19 12.17 -4.91
N SER A 119 21.05 13.19 -5.03
CA SER A 119 22.17 13.44 -4.10
C SER A 119 21.73 13.92 -2.73
#